data_AF-A0A143HCJ1-F1
#
_entry.id   AF-A0A143HCJ1-F1
#
_cell.length_a   1.000
_cell.length_b   1.000
_cell.length_c   1.000
_cell.angle_alpha   90.00
_cell.angle_beta   90.00
_cell.angle_gamma   90.00
#
_symmetry.space_group_name_H-M   'P 1'
#
loop_
_entity.id
_entity.type
_entity.pdbx_description
1 polymer ?
#
loop_
_entity_poly.entity_id
_entity_poly.type
_entity_poly.pdbx_seq_one_letter_code
_entity_poly.pdbx_strand_id
1 'polypeptide(L)' 'MEHRIEIKLKQLLKESNMTQQELSNRTGLTQRTISVLVNNKIERVPKTALCKIADVFELEDIRDLIDFQNE' A
#
# COMPACT_ATOMS: atom_id res chain seq x y z
N MET A 1 -9.41 -1.28 -23.39
CA MET A 1 -9.39 -1.11 -21.93
C MET A 1 -7.99 -1.46 -21.49
N GLU A 2 -7.25 -0.45 -21.03
CA GLU A 2 -5.94 -0.67 -20.43
C GLU A 2 -6.13 -0.74 -18.93
N HIS A 3 -5.62 -1.80 -18.30
CA HIS A 3 -5.72 -1.98 -16.86
C HIS A 3 -4.44 -1.50 -16.21
N ARG A 4 -4.57 -0.64 -15.19
CA ARG A 4 -3.46 -0.24 -14.34
C ARG A 4 -3.71 -0.69 -12.90
N ILE A 5 -2.69 -1.26 -12.26
CA ILE A 5 -2.76 -1.60 -10.83
C ILE A 5 -2.61 -0.32 -10.00
N GLU A 6 -3.54 -0.13 -9.06
CA GLU A 6 -3.45 0.89 -8.02
C GLU A 6 -3.37 0.24 -6.63
N ILE A 7 -2.49 0.79 -5.80
CA ILE A 7 -2.35 0.47 -4.39
C ILE A 7 -3.08 1.56 -3.58
N LYS A 8 -4.07 1.16 -2.79
CA LYS A 8 -4.95 2.03 -1.99
C LYS A 8 -4.33 2.50 -0.67
N LEU A 9 -3.00 2.42 -0.54
CA LEU A 9 -2.29 2.70 0.72
C LEU A 9 -2.48 4.13 1.22
N LYS A 10 -2.62 5.10 0.32
CA LYS A 10 -2.89 6.50 0.69
C LYS A 10 -4.23 6.65 1.42
N GLN A 11 -5.25 5.92 0.95
CA GLN A 11 -6.58 5.93 1.56
C GLN A 11 -6.55 5.24 2.93
N LEU A 12 -5.96 4.04 3.01
CA LEU A 12 -5.82 3.30 4.26
C LEU A 12 -5.11 4.12 5.37
N LEU A 13 -4.02 4.81 5.03
CA LEU A 13 -3.33 5.70 5.97
C LEU A 13 -4.25 6.82 6.49
N LYS A 14 -5.07 7.40 5.61
CA LYS A 14 -6.01 8.47 5.99
C LYS A 14 -7.12 7.94 6.89
N GLU A 15 -7.71 6.80 6.55
CA GLU A 15 -8.81 6.18 7.30
C GLU A 15 -8.36 5.72 8.69
N SER A 16 -7.14 5.21 8.81
CA SER A 16 -6.55 4.81 10.09
C SER A 16 -5.83 5.93 10.84
N ASN A 17 -5.91 7.18 10.37
CA ASN A 17 -5.18 8.34 10.93
C ASN A 17 -3.69 8.05 11.21
N MET A 18 -3.05 7.34 10.28
CA MET A 18 -1.68 6.84 10.40
C MET A 18 -0.74 7.63 9.48
N THR A 19 0.45 7.97 9.98
CA THR A 19 1.48 8.61 9.15
C THR A 19 2.30 7.56 8.39
N GLN A 20 2.98 7.98 7.32
CA GLN A 20 3.91 7.09 6.61
C GLN A 20 5.08 6.62 7.50
N GLN A 21 5.50 7.46 8.45
CA GLN A 21 6.55 7.09 9.41
C GLN A 21 6.07 6.02 10.38
N GLU A 22 4.85 6.13 10.88
CA GLU A 22 4.26 5.12 11.76
C GLU A 22 4.13 3.77 11.03
N LEU A 23 3.64 3.78 9.79
CA LEU A 23 3.60 2.57 8.97
C LEU A 23 4.99 1.98 8.72
N SER A 24 6.01 2.82 8.55
CA SER A 24 7.42 2.41 8.37
C SER A 24 7.90 1.63 9.58
N ASN A 25 7.62 2.15 10.77
CA ASN A 25 7.98 1.51 12.03
C ASN A 25 7.26 0.17 12.21
N ARG A 26 5.94 0.13 11.94
CA ARG A 26 5.12 -1.09 12.14
C ARG A 26 5.44 -2.20 11.13
N THR A 27 5.75 -1.86 9.88
CA THR A 27 6.06 -2.85 8.82
C THR A 27 7.55 -3.20 8.72
N GLY A 28 8.43 -2.36 9.26
CA GLY A 28 9.87 -2.41 9.01
C GLY A 28 10.26 -2.11 7.54
N LEU A 29 9.33 -1.60 6.73
CA LEU A 29 9.65 -1.08 5.39
C LEU A 29 10.27 0.30 5.51
N THR A 30 11.15 0.66 4.58
CA THR A 30 11.74 2.01 4.58
C THR A 30 10.68 3.07 4.26
N GLN A 31 10.84 4.29 4.79
CA GLN A 31 9.98 5.41 4.42
C GLN A 31 9.97 5.68 2.91
N ARG A 32 11.10 5.44 2.21
CA ARG A 32 11.17 5.54 0.75
C ARG A 32 10.22 4.55 0.08
N THR A 33 10.24 3.29 0.53
CA THR A 33 9.35 2.23 0.03
C THR A 33 7.89 2.60 0.24
N ILE A 34 7.54 3.08 1.44
CA ILE A 34 6.16 3.51 1.72
C ILE A 34 5.76 4.70 0.85
N SER A 35 6.63 5.70 0.71
CA SER A 35 6.34 6.87 -0.12
C SER A 35 6.08 6.49 -1.59
N VAL A 36 6.86 5.58 -2.18
CA VAL A 36 6.60 5.14 -3.56
C VAL A 36 5.30 4.33 -3.70
N LEU A 37 4.95 3.53 -2.68
CA LEU A 37 3.68 2.78 -2.64
C LEU A 37 2.47 3.70 -2.52
N VAL A 38 2.52 4.67 -1.59
CA VAL A 38 1.48 5.69 -1.38
C VAL A 38 1.22 6.51 -2.65
N ASN A 39 2.25 6.75 -3.44
CA ASN A 39 2.16 7.54 -4.67
C ASN A 39 1.99 6.70 -5.94
N ASN A 40 1.85 5.37 -5.85
CA ASN A 40 1.72 4.47 -7.00
C ASN A 40 2.82 4.66 -8.07
N LYS A 41 4.06 4.93 -7.61
CA LYS A 41 5.25 5.16 -8.47
C LYS A 41 6.13 3.92 -8.63
N ILE A 42 5.72 2.78 -8.10
CA ILE A 42 6.49 1.55 -8.12
C ILE A 42 6.07 0.68 -9.31
N GLU A 43 7.04 0.20 -10.09
CA GLU A 43 6.76 -0.71 -11.21
C GLU A 43 6.60 -2.17 -10.75
N ARG A 44 7.36 -2.57 -9.73
CA ARG A 44 7.37 -3.93 -9.18
C ARG A 44 7.09 -3.90 -7.71
N VAL A 45 5.92 -4.36 -7.30
CA VAL A 45 5.54 -4.42 -5.90
C VAL A 45 6.03 -5.73 -5.28
N PRO A 46 6.91 -5.71 -4.25
CA PRO A 46 7.29 -6.93 -3.55
C PRO A 46 6.10 -7.51 -2.80
N LYS A 47 5.82 -8.81 -2.96
CA LYS A 47 4.76 -9.53 -2.23
C LYS A 47 4.88 -9.34 -0.72
N THR A 48 6.10 -9.40 -0.20
CA THR A 48 6.38 -9.19 1.23
C THR A 48 5.96 -7.81 1.72
N ALA A 49 6.06 -6.76 0.88
CA ALA A 49 5.60 -5.44 1.26
C ALA A 49 4.07 -5.40 1.38
N LEU A 50 3.36 -6.04 0.43
CA LEU A 50 1.91 -6.16 0.47
C LEU A 50 1.42 -6.93 1.71
N CYS A 51 2.03 -8.08 2.01
CA CYS A 51 1.68 -8.87 3.19
C CYS A 51 1.89 -8.08 4.49
N LYS A 52 3.05 -7.43 4.65
CA LYS A 52 3.33 -6.61 5.84
C LYS A 52 2.33 -5.47 6.03
N ILE A 53 1.90 -4.85 4.94
CA ILE A 53 0.89 -3.80 4.97
C ILE A 53 -0.46 -4.41 5.35
N ALA A 54 -0.86 -5.51 4.71
CA ALA A 54 -2.09 -6.23 5.05
C ALA A 54 -2.14 -6.63 6.53
N ASP A 55 -1.05 -7.16 7.09
CA ASP A 55 -0.96 -7.51 8.51
C ASP A 55 -1.15 -6.29 9.43
N VAL A 56 -0.59 -5.13 9.06
CA VAL A 56 -0.68 -3.89 9.86
C VAL A 56 -2.10 -3.31 9.87
N PHE A 57 -2.82 -3.45 8.76
CA PHE A 57 -4.20 -2.99 8.59
C PHE A 57 -5.25 -4.08 8.81
N GLU A 58 -4.82 -5.29 9.22
CA GLU A 58 -5.69 -6.46 9.44
C GLU A 58 -6.59 -6.77 8.24
N LEU A 59 -6.04 -6.68 7.03
CA LEU A 59 -6.77 -6.92 5.78
C LEU A 59 -6.87 -8.42 5.49
N GLU A 60 -8.08 -8.90 5.25
CA GLU A 60 -8.35 -10.30 4.88
C GLU A 60 -8.43 -10.49 3.35
N ASP A 61 -8.75 -9.43 2.61
CA ASP A 61 -8.83 -9.45 1.14
C ASP A 61 -7.77 -8.53 0.52
N ILE A 62 -7.00 -9.06 -0.45
CA ILE A 62 -6.01 -8.27 -1.20
C ILE A 62 -6.67 -7.10 -1.95
N ARG A 63 -7.95 -7.21 -2.29
CA ARG A 63 -8.73 -6.15 -2.94
C ARG A 63 -8.92 -4.94 -2.05
N ASP A 64 -8.75 -5.05 -0.73
CA ASP A 64 -8.78 -3.89 0.17
C ASP A 64 -7.51 -3.04 0.04
N LEU A 65 -6.42 -3.62 -0.48
CA LEU A 65 -5.14 -2.93 -0.70
C LEU A 65 -4.87 -2.62 -2.17
N ILE A 66 -5.31 -3.46 -3.10
CA ILE A 66 -4.97 -3.38 -4.53
C ILE A 66 -6.24 -3.42 -5.37
N ASP A 67 -6.31 -2.58 -6.40
CA ASP A 67 -7.40 -2.59 -7.37
C ASP A 67 -6.89 -2.32 -8.79
N PHE A 68 -7.77 -2.52 -9.77
CA PHE A 68 -7.55 -2.03 -11.13
C PHE A 68 -8.23 -0.68 -11.33
N GLN A 69 -7.47 0.28 -11.84
CA GLN A 69 -8.01 1.48 -12.45
C GLN A 69 -8.22 1.23 -13.94
N ASN A 70 -9.40 1.64 -14.43
CA ASN A 70 -9.74 1.58 -15.85
C ASN A 70 -9.46 2.95 -16.48
N GLU A 71 -8.64 2.96 -17.52
CA GLU A 71 -8.46 4.09 -18.45
C GLU A 71 -9.07 3.74 -19.83
#